data_AF-A0A4Y4K9A4-F1
#
_entry.id   AF-A0A4Y4K9A4-F1
#
_cell.length_a   1.000
_cell.length_b   1.000
_cell.length_c   1.000
_cell.angle_alpha   90.00
_cell.angle_beta   90.00
_cell.angle_gamma   90.00
#
_symmetry.space_group_name_H-M   'P 1'
#
loop_
_entity.id
_entity.type
_entity.pdbx_description
1 polymer ?
#
loop_
_entity_poly.entity_id
_entity_poly.type
_entity_poly.pdbx_seq_one_letter_code
_entity_poly.pdbx_strand_id
1 'polypeptide(L)'
;MRKRAVRDQQRLDSGAITSPKDLSNLQHEIVSLAKRQGDLEDVVLEVMERRESAQERVTELTGRVASVQAKADDATARRDAAFEEIDGEVASVTKEREVIAGTVPADLLKLYDKLREQQGGIGAAKLYQRTCQGCRQELAITELSEIRAAAPDTVVRCENCRRILVRTAESGL
;
A
#
# COMPACT_ATOMS: atom_id res chain seq x y z
N MET A 1 57.32 -6.32 -7.87
CA MET A 1 57.75 -5.92 -9.22
C MET A 1 58.58 -4.64 -9.22
N ARG A 2 58.06 -3.48 -8.79
CA ARG A 2 58.84 -2.21 -8.71
C ARG A 2 60.21 -2.34 -8.01
N LYS A 3 60.27 -2.92 -6.80
CA LYS A 3 61.55 -3.15 -6.08
C LYS A 3 62.53 -4.10 -6.80
N ARG A 4 62.06 -4.93 -7.72
CA ARG A 4 62.89 -5.82 -8.54
C ARG A 4 63.39 -5.07 -9.78
N ALA A 5 62.48 -4.42 -10.51
CA ALA A 5 62.83 -3.58 -11.66
C ALA A 5 63.86 -2.48 -11.32
N VAL A 6 63.71 -1.79 -10.17
CA VAL A 6 64.67 -0.78 -9.71
C VAL A 6 66.04 -1.38 -9.41
N ARG A 7 66.08 -2.56 -8.79
CA ARG A 7 67.33 -3.27 -8.47
C ARG A 7 68.03 -3.73 -9.74
N ASP A 8 67.27 -4.24 -10.71
CA ASP A 8 67.80 -4.73 -11.97
C ASP A 8 68.31 -3.58 -12.84
N GLN A 9 67.59 -2.44 -12.87
CA GLN A 9 68.06 -1.21 -13.51
C GLN A 9 69.35 -0.68 -12.85
N GLN A 10 69.43 -0.63 -11.52
CA GLN A 10 70.65 -0.23 -10.81
C GLN A 10 71.85 -1.13 -11.13
N ARG A 11 71.63 -2.45 -11.27
CA ARG A 11 72.69 -3.39 -11.66
C ARG A 11 73.13 -3.17 -13.11
N LEU A 12 72.20 -2.88 -14.02
CA LEU A 12 72.50 -2.54 -15.41
C LEU A 12 73.34 -1.25 -15.50
N ASP A 13 72.92 -0.20 -14.77
CA ASP A 13 73.55 1.12 -14.80
C ASP A 13 74.94 1.14 -14.12
N SER A 14 75.17 0.25 -13.15
CA SER A 14 76.44 0.15 -12.43
C SER A 14 77.62 -0.33 -13.28
N GLY A 15 77.38 -0.89 -14.47
CA GLY A 15 78.42 -1.47 -15.34
C GLY A 15 79.09 -2.72 -14.76
N ALA A 16 78.61 -3.25 -13.63
CA ALA A 16 79.21 -4.40 -12.94
C ALA A 16 79.06 -5.73 -13.70
N ILE A 17 78.23 -5.78 -14.74
CA ILE A 17 78.00 -6.98 -15.57
C ILE A 17 78.79 -6.83 -16.87
N THR A 18 79.83 -7.64 -17.03
CA THR A 18 80.77 -7.58 -18.16
C THR A 18 80.47 -8.59 -19.26
N SER A 19 79.62 -9.58 -18.97
CA SER A 19 79.17 -10.60 -19.92
C SER A 19 78.06 -10.04 -20.81
N PRO A 20 78.24 -9.98 -22.15
CA PRO A 20 77.22 -9.47 -23.07
C PRO A 20 75.89 -10.22 -22.99
N LYS A 21 75.94 -11.52 -22.70
CA LYS A 21 74.76 -12.38 -22.55
C LYS A 21 73.96 -12.00 -21.31
N ASP A 22 74.64 -11.73 -20.19
CA ASP A 22 73.97 -11.39 -18.93
C ASP A 22 73.39 -9.98 -18.95
N LEU A 23 74.04 -9.05 -19.67
CA LEU A 23 73.48 -7.72 -19.95
C LEU A 23 72.19 -7.80 -20.76
N SER A 24 72.19 -8.59 -21.85
CA SER A 24 70.99 -8.79 -22.68
C SER A 24 69.85 -9.44 -21.87
N ASN A 25 70.14 -10.46 -21.07
CA ASN A 25 69.14 -11.09 -20.21
C ASN A 25 68.54 -10.10 -19.20
N LEU A 26 69.37 -9.27 -18.56
CA LEU A 26 68.91 -8.28 -17.60
C LEU A 26 68.05 -7.18 -18.26
N GLN A 27 68.42 -6.73 -19.45
CA GLN A 27 67.61 -5.79 -20.24
C GLN A 27 66.25 -6.39 -20.60
N HIS A 28 66.20 -7.64 -21.04
CA HIS A 28 64.94 -8.34 -21.30
C HIS A 28 64.07 -8.49 -20.05
N GLU A 29 64.68 -8.78 -18.90
CA GLU A 29 63.97 -8.86 -17.62
C GLU A 29 63.36 -7.51 -17.21
N ILE A 30 64.11 -6.42 -17.33
CA ILE A 30 63.62 -5.06 -17.03
C ILE A 30 62.42 -4.70 -17.93
N VAL A 31 62.52 -4.96 -19.25
CA VAL A 31 61.42 -4.71 -20.20
C VAL A 31 60.19 -5.54 -19.85
N SER A 32 60.38 -6.82 -19.51
CA SER A 32 59.27 -7.70 -19.09
C SER A 32 58.60 -7.22 -17.80
N LEU A 33 59.38 -6.79 -16.82
CA LEU A 33 58.89 -6.24 -15.55
C LEU A 33 58.14 -4.93 -15.76
N ALA A 34 58.64 -4.05 -16.65
CA ALA A 34 57.97 -2.79 -17.00
C ALA A 34 56.63 -3.05 -17.69
N LYS A 35 56.58 -3.96 -18.68
CA LYS A 35 55.33 -4.36 -19.33
C LYS A 35 54.31 -4.90 -18.32
N ARG A 36 54.73 -5.85 -17.49
CA ARG A 36 53.85 -6.44 -16.46
C ARG A 36 53.40 -5.43 -15.41
N GLN A 37 54.19 -4.41 -15.13
CA GLN A 37 53.76 -3.31 -14.25
C GLN A 37 52.68 -2.47 -14.93
N GLY A 38 52.85 -2.11 -16.21
CA GLY A 38 51.82 -1.40 -16.99
C GLY A 38 50.50 -2.18 -17.03
N ASP A 39 50.56 -3.46 -17.37
CA ASP A 39 49.38 -4.34 -17.39
C ASP A 39 48.64 -4.36 -16.02
N LEU A 40 49.38 -4.32 -14.91
CA LEU A 40 48.78 -4.27 -13.56
C LEU A 40 48.22 -2.89 -13.20
N GLU A 41 48.85 -1.82 -13.66
CA GLU A 41 48.35 -0.45 -13.47
C GLU A 41 47.03 -0.25 -14.23
N ASP A 42 46.92 -0.76 -15.46
CA ASP A 42 45.69 -0.75 -16.25
C ASP A 42 44.56 -1.54 -15.54
N VAL A 43 44.86 -2.73 -15.02
CA VAL A 43 43.90 -3.53 -14.23
C VAL A 43 43.47 -2.79 -12.96
N VAL A 44 44.38 -2.10 -12.28
CA VAL A 44 44.04 -1.32 -11.08
C VAL A 44 43.11 -0.16 -11.44
N LEU A 45 43.37 0.54 -12.54
CA LEU A 45 42.50 1.62 -13.03
C LEU A 45 41.10 1.10 -13.35
N GLU A 46 40.99 -0.02 -14.07
CA GLU A 46 39.68 -0.63 -14.39
C GLU A 46 38.91 -1.01 -13.11
N VAL A 47 39.59 -1.59 -12.12
CA VAL A 47 38.96 -1.95 -10.84
C VAL A 47 38.53 -0.71 -10.06
N MET A 48 39.30 0.38 -10.11
CA MET A 48 38.95 1.66 -9.48
C MET A 48 37.70 2.26 -10.11
N GLU A 49 37.62 2.33 -11.44
CA GLU A 49 36.45 2.85 -12.16
C GLU A 49 35.19 2.02 -11.86
N ARG A 50 35.32 0.69 -11.86
CA ARG A 50 34.21 -0.22 -11.51
C ARG A 50 33.74 -0.01 -10.07
N ARG A 51 34.67 0.22 -9.13
CA ARG A 51 34.34 0.51 -7.74
C ARG A 51 33.61 1.84 -7.60
N GLU A 52 34.08 2.89 -8.29
CA GLU A 52 33.45 4.21 -8.25
C GLU A 52 32.01 4.15 -8.79
N SER A 53 31.81 3.53 -9.96
CA SER A 53 30.47 3.31 -10.52
C SER A 53 29.55 2.51 -9.58
N ALA A 54 30.08 1.46 -8.93
CA ALA A 54 29.32 0.70 -7.95
C ALA A 54 28.95 1.55 -6.72
N GLN A 55 29.85 2.41 -6.24
CA GLN A 55 29.62 3.27 -5.08
C GLN A 55 28.58 4.36 -5.36
N GLU A 56 28.58 4.93 -6.57
CA GLU A 56 27.54 5.87 -7.02
C GLU A 56 26.17 5.20 -7.04
N ARG A 57 26.09 3.99 -7.61
CA ARG A 57 24.85 3.20 -7.64
C ARG A 57 24.33 2.85 -6.25
N VAL A 58 25.22 2.50 -5.32
CA VAL A 58 24.83 2.26 -3.92
C VAL A 58 24.25 3.52 -3.30
N THR A 59 24.87 4.67 -3.53
CA THR A 59 24.38 5.97 -3.02
C THR A 59 23.00 6.30 -3.57
N GLU A 60 22.81 6.17 -4.89
CA GLU A 60 21.52 6.39 -5.55
C GLU A 60 20.43 5.47 -4.98
N LEU A 61 20.71 4.16 -4.94
CA LEU A 61 19.73 3.16 -4.48
C LEU A 61 19.38 3.35 -3.01
N THR A 62 20.36 3.71 -2.17
CA THR A 62 20.12 4.02 -0.75
C THR A 62 19.19 5.23 -0.61
N GLY A 63 19.41 6.29 -1.39
CA GLY A 63 18.52 7.46 -1.41
C GLY A 63 17.10 7.11 -1.88
N ARG A 64 16.98 6.25 -2.89
CA ARG A 64 15.67 5.78 -3.39
C ARG A 64 14.93 4.94 -2.34
N VAL A 65 15.63 4.04 -1.65
CA VAL A 65 15.05 3.24 -0.55
C VAL A 65 14.55 4.17 0.56
N ALA A 66 15.36 5.13 0.99
CA ALA A 66 14.96 6.10 2.02
C ALA A 66 13.73 6.91 1.61
N SER A 67 13.65 7.35 0.35
CA SER A 67 12.51 8.09 -0.17
C SER A 67 11.23 7.24 -0.21
N VAL A 68 11.32 5.98 -0.64
CA VAL A 68 10.17 5.06 -0.67
C VAL A 68 9.72 4.70 0.74
N GLN A 69 10.66 4.47 1.66
CA GLN A 69 10.34 4.18 3.06
C GLN A 69 9.59 5.34 3.70
N ALA A 70 10.04 6.58 3.53
CA ALA A 70 9.35 7.76 4.07
C ALA A 70 7.91 7.89 3.54
N LYS A 71 7.68 7.57 2.25
CA LYS A 71 6.33 7.57 1.66
C LYS A 71 5.45 6.45 2.22
N ALA A 72 6.04 5.27 2.46
CA ALA A 72 5.32 4.14 3.05
C ALA A 72 4.94 4.42 4.51
N ASP A 73 5.83 5.05 5.26
CA ASP A 73 5.58 5.45 6.66
C ASP A 73 4.48 6.50 6.75
N ASP A 74 4.50 7.54 5.90
CA ASP A 74 3.43 8.54 5.81
C ASP A 74 2.08 7.91 5.45
N ALA A 75 2.04 7.04 4.43
CA ALA A 75 0.82 6.37 4.01
C ALA A 75 0.27 5.45 5.11
N THR A 76 1.15 4.78 5.85
CA THR A 76 0.80 3.93 7.00
C THR A 76 0.19 4.77 8.11
N ALA A 77 0.81 5.90 8.48
CA ALA A 77 0.29 6.78 9.51
C ALA A 77 -1.10 7.35 9.15
N ARG A 78 -1.29 7.80 7.90
CA ARG A 78 -2.59 8.30 7.42
C ARG A 78 -3.66 7.21 7.41
N ARG A 79 -3.30 5.99 7.01
CA ARG A 79 -4.20 4.83 7.04
C ARG A 79 -4.63 4.54 8.48
N ASP A 80 -3.69 4.48 9.41
CA ASP A 80 -3.97 4.10 10.80
C ASP A 80 -4.84 5.15 11.50
N ALA A 81 -4.59 6.44 11.25
CA ALA A 81 -5.46 7.52 11.74
C ALA A 81 -6.90 7.42 11.20
N ALA A 82 -7.06 7.09 9.91
CA ALA A 82 -8.38 6.90 9.32
C ALA A 82 -9.11 5.67 9.89
N PHE A 83 -8.40 4.58 10.20
CA PHE A 83 -9.00 3.43 10.88
C PHE A 83 -9.44 3.79 12.30
N GLU A 84 -8.63 4.55 13.06
CA GLU A 84 -9.00 4.99 14.41
C GLU A 84 -10.27 5.86 14.40
N GLU A 85 -10.40 6.77 13.43
CA GLU A 85 -11.62 7.57 13.25
C GLU A 85 -12.84 6.69 12.95
N ILE A 86 -12.72 5.77 11.99
CA ILE A 86 -13.80 4.83 11.62
C ILE A 86 -14.19 3.94 12.81
N ASP A 87 -13.22 3.42 13.56
CA ASP A 87 -13.48 2.58 14.73
C ASP A 87 -14.22 3.38 15.83
N GLY A 88 -13.85 4.65 16.01
CA GLY A 88 -14.56 5.58 16.89
C GLY A 88 -16.02 5.82 16.46
N GLU A 89 -16.24 6.08 15.17
CA GLU A 89 -17.59 6.25 14.61
C GLU A 89 -18.44 4.99 14.76
N VAL A 90 -17.87 3.82 14.44
CA VAL A 90 -18.53 2.51 14.58
C VAL A 90 -18.92 2.27 16.04
N ALA A 91 -18.04 2.56 16.99
CA ALA A 91 -18.34 2.42 18.41
C ALA A 91 -19.48 3.34 18.85
N SER A 92 -19.47 4.61 18.41
CA SER A 92 -20.54 5.56 18.72
C SER A 92 -21.89 5.10 18.15
N VAL A 93 -21.95 4.83 16.84
CA VAL A 93 -23.18 4.43 16.16
C VAL A 93 -23.71 3.08 16.67
N THR A 94 -22.83 2.14 17.03
CA THR A 94 -23.25 0.86 17.62
C THR A 94 -23.91 1.08 18.97
N LYS A 95 -23.32 1.90 19.83
CA LYS A 95 -23.89 2.23 21.15
C LYS A 95 -25.22 2.97 21.03
N GLU A 96 -25.31 3.94 20.12
CA GLU A 96 -26.58 4.63 19.82
C GLU A 96 -27.66 3.65 19.34
N ARG A 97 -27.29 2.71 18.45
CA ARG A 97 -28.20 1.66 17.99
C ARG A 97 -28.67 0.78 19.14
N GLU A 98 -27.78 0.35 20.03
CA GLU A 98 -28.14 -0.48 21.19
C GLU A 98 -29.16 0.21 22.10
N VAL A 99 -28.95 1.50 22.38
CA VAL A 99 -29.88 2.31 23.20
C VAL A 99 -31.25 2.38 22.53
N ILE A 100 -31.32 2.72 21.24
CA ILE A 100 -32.58 2.82 20.51
C ILE A 100 -33.26 1.45 20.41
N ALA A 101 -32.50 0.40 20.07
CA ALA A 101 -33.02 -0.96 19.93
C ALA A 101 -33.63 -1.47 21.24
N GLY A 102 -33.07 -1.09 22.40
CA GLY A 102 -33.63 -1.40 23.71
C GLY A 102 -35.03 -0.78 23.97
N THR A 103 -35.40 0.25 23.22
CA THR A 103 -36.74 0.88 23.30
C THR A 103 -37.78 0.24 22.36
N VAL A 104 -37.35 -0.62 21.43
CA VAL A 104 -38.22 -1.23 20.43
C VAL A 104 -38.71 -2.60 20.92
N PRO A 105 -40.00 -2.94 20.77
CA PRO A 105 -40.51 -4.26 21.11
C PRO A 105 -39.72 -5.39 20.44
N ALA A 106 -39.35 -6.41 21.22
CA ALA A 106 -38.41 -7.46 20.79
C ALA A 106 -38.85 -8.18 19.50
N ASP A 107 -40.16 -8.45 19.34
CA ASP A 107 -40.66 -9.14 18.16
C ASP A 107 -40.63 -8.26 16.89
N LEU A 108 -40.81 -6.94 17.05
CA LEU A 108 -40.65 -5.99 15.94
C LEU A 108 -39.17 -5.86 15.54
N LEU A 109 -38.27 -5.82 16.52
CA LEU A 109 -36.83 -5.78 16.27
C LEU A 109 -36.35 -7.04 15.54
N LYS A 110 -36.80 -8.24 15.97
CA LYS A 110 -36.52 -9.51 15.27
C LYS A 110 -37.01 -9.49 13.82
N LEU A 111 -38.20 -8.94 13.56
CA LEU A 111 -38.71 -8.79 12.20
C LEU A 111 -37.84 -7.83 11.38
N TYR A 112 -37.47 -6.69 11.95
CA TYR A 112 -36.58 -5.72 11.31
C TYR A 112 -35.23 -6.35 10.97
N ASP A 113 -34.57 -7.04 11.90
CA ASP A 113 -33.25 -7.63 11.69
C ASP A 113 -33.30 -8.73 10.63
N LYS A 114 -34.32 -9.59 10.65
CA LYS A 114 -34.54 -10.60 9.60
C LYS A 114 -34.68 -9.96 8.22
N LEU A 115 -35.47 -8.89 8.11
CA LEU A 115 -35.65 -8.17 6.84
C LEU A 115 -34.38 -7.43 6.44
N ARG A 116 -33.65 -6.85 7.39
CA ARG A 116 -32.39 -6.14 7.18
C ARG A 116 -31.35 -7.07 6.54
N GLU A 117 -31.20 -8.28 7.05
CA GLU A 117 -30.32 -9.31 6.48
C GLU A 117 -30.74 -9.71 5.07
N GLN A 118 -32.04 -9.92 4.84
CA GLN A 118 -32.57 -10.35 3.55
C GLN A 118 -32.55 -9.25 2.47
N GLN A 119 -32.60 -7.98 2.88
CA GLN A 119 -32.84 -6.83 1.99
C GLN A 119 -31.66 -5.87 1.93
N GLY A 120 -30.43 -6.40 2.03
CA GLY A 120 -29.20 -5.64 1.79
C GLY A 120 -28.92 -4.55 2.82
N GLY A 121 -29.24 -4.79 4.09
CA GLY A 121 -28.93 -3.87 5.19
C GLY A 121 -30.05 -2.91 5.58
N ILE A 122 -31.21 -2.96 4.92
CA ILE A 122 -32.36 -2.06 5.16
C ILE A 122 -33.62 -2.87 5.43
N GLY A 123 -34.03 -3.01 6.71
CA GLY A 123 -35.23 -3.75 7.12
C GLY A 123 -36.53 -2.94 7.13
N ALA A 124 -36.43 -1.61 7.18
CA ALA A 124 -37.56 -0.68 7.20
C ALA A 124 -37.30 0.51 6.27
N ALA A 125 -38.36 1.03 5.65
CA ALA A 125 -38.29 2.15 4.72
C ALA A 125 -39.40 3.16 5.02
N LYS A 126 -39.08 4.45 4.89
CA LYS A 126 -40.06 5.53 4.96
C LYS A 126 -41.03 5.42 3.79
N LEU A 127 -42.33 5.54 4.07
CA LEU A 127 -43.32 5.84 3.05
C LEU A 127 -43.37 7.35 2.87
N TYR A 128 -43.06 7.83 1.67
CA TYR A 128 -43.04 9.26 1.35
C TYR A 128 -43.79 9.50 0.04
N GLN A 129 -44.79 10.37 0.07
CA GLN A 129 -45.63 10.71 -1.09
C GLN A 129 -46.01 9.47 -1.91
N ARG A 130 -46.66 8.50 -1.24
CA ARG A 130 -47.15 7.24 -1.83
C ARG A 130 -46.05 6.29 -2.34
N THR A 131 -44.78 6.64 -2.17
CA THR A 131 -43.63 5.88 -2.66
C THR A 131 -42.86 5.24 -1.51
N CYS A 132 -42.59 3.94 -1.62
CA CYS A 132 -41.71 3.23 -0.69
C CYS A 132 -40.26 3.67 -0.95
N GLN A 133 -39.61 4.31 0.02
CA GLN A 133 -38.22 4.77 -0.13
C GLN A 133 -37.18 3.63 -0.12
N GLY A 134 -37.61 2.39 0.14
CA GLY A 134 -36.74 1.21 0.09
C GLY A 134 -36.57 0.65 -1.32
N CYS A 135 -37.66 0.44 -2.06
CA CYS A 135 -37.63 -0.04 -3.45
C CYS A 135 -37.89 1.04 -4.50
N ARG A 136 -38.20 2.27 -4.05
CA ARG A 136 -38.51 3.44 -4.90
C ARG A 136 -39.68 3.22 -5.87
N GLN A 137 -40.61 2.36 -5.49
CA GLN A 137 -41.84 2.12 -6.25
C GLN A 137 -43.00 2.86 -5.57
N GLU A 138 -43.86 3.45 -6.39
CA GLU A 138 -45.15 3.96 -5.95
C GLU A 138 -46.06 2.79 -5.60
N LEU A 139 -46.76 2.88 -4.47
CA LEU A 139 -47.66 1.84 -4.01
C LEU A 139 -48.98 1.90 -4.78
N ALA A 140 -49.60 0.74 -5.00
CA ALA A 140 -50.90 0.67 -5.66
C ALA A 140 -51.98 1.41 -4.84
N ILE A 141 -53.02 1.91 -5.52
CA ILE A 141 -54.11 2.66 -4.87
C ILE A 141 -54.83 1.79 -3.81
N THR A 142 -54.98 0.49 -4.08
CA THR A 142 -55.55 -0.49 -3.15
C THR A 142 -54.67 -0.64 -1.91
N GLU A 143 -53.36 -0.84 -2.09
CA GLU A 143 -52.38 -0.92 -1.01
C GLU A 143 -52.42 0.36 -0.15
N LEU A 144 -52.38 1.55 -0.75
CA LEU A 144 -52.48 2.81 -0.01
C LEU A 144 -53.76 2.94 0.82
N SER A 145 -54.88 2.45 0.30
CA SER A 145 -56.17 2.46 1.02
C SER A 145 -56.13 1.54 2.24
N GLU A 146 -55.55 0.35 2.10
CA GLU A 146 -55.35 -0.60 3.21
C GLU A 146 -54.41 -0.01 4.28
N ILE A 147 -53.32 0.61 3.85
CA ILE A 147 -52.34 1.25 4.75
C ILE A 147 -52.96 2.43 5.52
N ARG A 148 -53.85 3.19 4.87
CA ARG A 148 -54.62 4.29 5.49
C ARG A 148 -55.63 3.78 6.51
N ALA A 149 -56.27 2.63 6.26
CA ALA A 149 -57.25 2.03 7.15
C ALA A 149 -56.60 1.31 8.35
N ALA A 150 -55.36 0.86 8.23
CA ALA A 150 -54.64 0.16 9.28
C ALA A 150 -54.39 1.06 10.50
N ALA A 151 -54.61 0.54 11.71
CA ALA A 151 -54.40 1.27 12.96
C ALA A 151 -52.94 1.77 13.09
N PRO A 152 -52.68 2.89 13.78
CA PRO A 152 -51.34 3.51 13.84
C PRO A 152 -50.22 2.59 14.34
N ASP A 153 -50.54 1.65 15.23
CA ASP A 153 -49.64 0.65 15.83
C ASP A 153 -49.46 -0.61 14.96
N THR A 154 -50.25 -0.77 13.91
CA THR A 154 -50.13 -1.91 12.99
C THR A 154 -48.85 -1.81 12.16
N VAL A 155 -48.06 -2.89 12.16
CA VAL A 155 -46.83 -2.99 11.37
C VAL A 155 -47.17 -3.41 9.94
N VAL A 156 -47.08 -2.46 9.02
CA VAL A 156 -47.34 -2.65 7.59
C VAL A 156 -46.04 -2.97 6.86
N ARG A 157 -46.10 -3.78 5.80
CA ARG A 157 -44.95 -4.06 4.92
C ARG A 157 -45.30 -3.75 3.47
N CYS A 158 -44.30 -3.32 2.71
CA CYS A 158 -44.45 -3.10 1.28
C CYS A 158 -44.63 -4.42 0.55
N GLU A 159 -45.61 -4.53 -0.34
CA GLU A 159 -45.83 -5.76 -1.11
C GLU A 159 -44.68 -6.07 -2.07
N ASN A 160 -44.07 -5.03 -2.65
CA ASN A 160 -42.99 -5.17 -3.63
C ASN A 160 -41.66 -5.65 -3.04
N CYS A 161 -41.26 -5.14 -1.87
CA CYS A 161 -39.93 -5.41 -1.30
C CYS A 161 -39.93 -5.94 0.13
N ARG A 162 -41.11 -6.15 0.73
CA ARG A 162 -41.32 -6.76 2.05
C ARG A 162 -40.74 -6.01 3.24
N ARG A 163 -40.04 -4.89 3.04
CA ARG A 163 -39.56 -4.00 4.11
C ARG A 163 -40.74 -3.44 4.90
N ILE A 164 -40.52 -3.18 6.19
CA ILE A 164 -41.49 -2.48 7.05
C ILE A 164 -41.69 -1.07 6.49
N LEU A 165 -42.93 -0.63 6.33
CA LEU A 165 -43.26 0.74 5.91
C LEU A 165 -43.45 1.62 7.13
N VAL A 166 -42.57 2.61 7.29
CA VAL A 166 -42.69 3.63 8.33
C VAL A 166 -43.61 4.73 7.82
N ARG A 167 -44.82 4.79 8.40
CA ARG A 167 -45.85 5.78 8.09
C ARG A 167 -45.59 7.07 8.87
N THR A 168 -45.58 8.20 8.17
CA THR A 168 -45.39 9.54 8.76
C THR A 168 -46.40 10.51 8.14
N ALA A 169 -46.44 11.75 8.63
CA ALA A 169 -47.27 12.81 8.04
C ALA A 169 -46.96 13.09 6.55
N GLU A 170 -45.78 12.69 6.08
CA GLU A 170 -45.33 12.90 4.71
C GLU A 170 -45.64 11.71 3.79
N SER A 171 -46.28 10.66 4.31
CA SER A 171 -46.57 9.45 3.54
C SER A 171 -47.54 9.68 2.38
N GLY A 172 -48.30 10.77 2.38
CA GLY A 172 -49.36 11.01 1.38
C GLY A 172 -50.54 10.04 1.56
N LEU A 173 -50.72 9.55 2.79
CA LEU A 173 -51.87 8.78 3.25
C LEU A 173 -52.95 9.74 3.72
#